data_AF-M8A6X3-F1
#
_entry.id   AF-M8A6X3-F1
#
_cell.length_a   1.000
_cell.length_b   1.000
_cell.length_c   1.000
_cell.angle_alpha   90.00
_cell.angle_beta   90.00
_cell.angle_gamma   90.00
#
_symmetry.space_group_name_H-M   'P 1'
#
loop_
_entity.id
_entity.type
_entity.pdbx_description
1 polymer ?
#
loop_
_entity_poly.entity_id
_entity_poly.type
_entity_poly.pdbx_seq_one_letter_code
_entity_poly.pdbx_strand_id
1 'polypeptide(L)'
;MERAHFNTPCHVWRGKEVNTSIESEGFLQNLVVTGFSLHHPHSPELAEAAPYVGMLEESRTSHGVELPPELCRLVMSPVSNNTLYSFSVIPSVMYRIQCLLLSAKLKDQLGPTMQQFAIPALKILEAVTTKECQEEFSQESLETLGDSFLKYVATQHLYGKYKLQHEGTLTKMKKNLISNAALCQLACSNNLVGYIQGEEFNPKGWIIPGLGYDMCGNSKISFLSSNDMHTLRKMSVRSKRIADTVEALIGAYLGAAGEQAAFVFLKSLGLDIEFHSNIPLERKIVLKSEKFINVRSLEMILGYEFKDTSLLVEALTHGSYQTAGATACYQRLEFLGDAVLDYLFTIYFYNQYPECTPELLTDLRSASVNNNCYAHAAAKAGLNKHILHSSLQLHGRMAYYFENFKQPFTGPSHGWEAGIGLPKVLGDVIESLAGAIYLDSKYDKEVVWKSMKQLLEPLATPETVERDPVKLLQEFCARRSYSSSYTKAHKDGVSSVVAEVQVEGTTYTATETGPDKIVAKKLAAKSLLNNLKAIVP
;
A
#
# COMPACT_ATOMS: atom_id res chain seq x y z
N MET A 1 41.86 10.94 -54.63
CA MET A 1 41.90 12.30 -54.07
C MET A 1 41.45 12.18 -52.63
N GLU A 2 42.24 12.30 -51.58
CA GLU A 2 43.67 12.49 -51.34
C GLU A 2 43.88 11.79 -49.98
N ARG A 3 44.80 10.81 -49.92
CA ARG A 3 45.33 10.26 -48.66
C ARG A 3 46.59 11.06 -48.35
N ALA A 4 46.67 11.65 -47.17
CA ALA A 4 47.93 12.19 -46.64
C ALA A 4 48.31 11.41 -45.37
N HIS A 5 49.37 10.61 -45.49
CA HIS A 5 50.18 10.08 -44.40
C HIS A 5 51.32 11.06 -44.11
N PHE A 6 51.62 11.31 -42.84
CA PHE A 6 52.96 11.65 -42.32
C PHE A 6 53.01 11.16 -40.86
N ASN A 7 53.60 10.00 -40.56
CA ASN A 7 55.00 9.73 -40.17
C ASN A 7 55.51 10.46 -38.91
N THR A 8 55.49 9.71 -37.78
CA THR A 8 56.57 9.42 -36.77
C THR A 8 57.50 10.56 -36.26
N PRO A 9 58.02 10.52 -34.99
CA PRO A 9 58.50 9.32 -34.28
C PRO A 9 58.21 9.21 -32.76
N CYS A 10 58.04 7.97 -32.29
CA CYS A 10 58.27 7.62 -30.89
C CYS A 10 59.76 7.73 -30.58
N HIS A 11 60.14 8.72 -29.79
CA HIS A 11 61.47 8.78 -29.19
C HIS A 11 61.61 7.68 -28.13
N VAL A 12 62.35 6.63 -28.50
CA VAL A 12 62.97 5.67 -27.57
C VAL A 12 64.01 6.44 -26.76
N TRP A 13 63.67 6.79 -25.52
CA TRP A 13 64.68 7.16 -24.54
C TRP A 13 65.21 5.90 -23.87
N ARG A 14 66.41 5.47 -24.29
CA ARG A 14 67.28 4.61 -23.47
C ARG A 14 67.68 5.41 -22.22
N GLY A 15 67.14 5.02 -21.07
CA GLY A 15 67.65 5.43 -19.77
C GLY A 15 68.92 4.64 -19.45
N LYS A 16 70.03 5.35 -19.31
CA LYS A 16 71.32 4.86 -18.84
C LYS A 16 71.19 4.25 -17.44
N GLU A 17 71.95 3.19 -17.17
CA GLU A 17 72.35 2.85 -15.81
C GLU A 17 72.98 4.08 -15.16
N VAL A 18 72.28 4.64 -14.19
CA VAL A 18 72.84 5.61 -13.25
C VAL A 18 72.88 4.89 -11.91
N ASN A 19 74.07 4.39 -11.58
CA ASN A 19 74.45 4.07 -10.22
C ASN A 19 74.39 5.36 -9.41
N THR A 20 73.35 5.53 -8.62
CA THR A 20 73.34 6.47 -7.50
C THR A 20 72.85 5.72 -6.27
N SER A 21 73.83 5.19 -5.55
CA SER A 21 73.77 4.95 -4.11
C SER A 21 73.41 6.26 -3.42
N ILE A 22 72.18 6.37 -2.93
CA ILE A 22 71.79 7.36 -1.93
C ILE A 22 71.01 6.61 -0.86
N GLU A 23 71.74 6.34 0.21
CA GLU A 23 71.33 6.33 1.62
C GLU A 23 69.89 5.93 1.92
N SER A 24 69.78 4.66 2.33
CA SER A 24 68.81 4.17 3.28
C SER A 24 68.88 4.99 4.58
N GLU A 25 67.96 5.92 4.79
CA GLU A 25 67.48 6.26 6.13
C GLU A 25 66.24 7.16 6.07
N GLY A 26 65.12 6.63 6.58
CA GLY A 26 64.02 7.44 7.09
C GLY A 26 62.95 7.91 6.08
N PHE A 27 62.12 7.00 5.54
CA PHE A 27 60.75 7.34 5.09
C PHE A 27 59.89 6.07 4.86
N LEU A 28 59.85 5.15 5.83
CA LEU A 28 58.91 4.03 5.85
C LEU A 28 58.36 3.82 7.26
N GLN A 29 57.76 4.87 7.84
CA GLN A 29 56.85 4.71 8.96
C GLN A 29 55.48 5.23 8.55
N ASN A 30 54.52 4.30 8.64
CA ASN A 30 53.07 4.53 8.63
C ASN A 30 52.39 4.59 7.26
N LEU A 31 52.33 3.44 6.56
CA LEU A 31 51.23 3.16 5.64
C LEU A 31 50.09 2.49 6.43
N VAL A 32 49.22 3.29 7.04
CA VAL A 32 48.00 2.79 7.70
C VAL A 32 46.94 2.56 6.62
N VAL A 33 46.71 1.30 6.25
CA VAL A 33 45.55 0.93 5.41
C VAL A 33 44.33 0.82 6.32
N THR A 34 43.54 1.89 6.40
CA THR A 34 42.27 1.87 7.13
C THR A 34 41.21 1.14 6.31
N GLY A 35 40.96 -0.13 6.61
CA GLY A 35 39.75 -0.83 6.21
C GLY A 35 38.72 -0.74 7.34
N PHE A 36 37.58 -0.10 7.12
CA PHE A 36 36.49 -0.11 8.11
C PHE A 36 35.11 -0.29 7.48
N SER A 37 34.31 -1.05 8.23
CA SER A 37 32.95 -1.47 7.94
C SER A 37 31.97 -0.30 8.00
N LEU A 38 31.12 -0.15 6.98
CA LEU A 38 29.99 0.78 6.98
C LEU A 38 28.88 0.20 7.87
N HIS A 39 28.69 0.77 9.06
CA HIS A 39 27.42 0.69 9.77
C HIS A 39 26.61 1.97 9.50
N HIS A 40 25.38 1.79 9.02
CA HIS A 40 24.38 2.86 8.90
C HIS A 40 24.02 3.42 10.29
N PRO A 41 23.92 4.76 10.45
CA PRO A 41 23.30 5.35 11.63
C PRO A 41 21.77 5.35 11.47
N HIS A 42 21.07 4.72 12.41
CA HIS A 42 19.65 4.96 12.64
C HIS A 42 19.44 6.31 13.36
N SER A 43 18.24 6.85 13.13
CA SER A 43 17.66 8.16 13.45
C SER A 43 17.76 8.68 14.91
N PRO A 44 17.54 10.00 15.14
CA PRO A 44 17.81 10.67 16.40
C PRO A 44 16.57 10.69 17.32
N GLU A 45 16.74 10.38 18.60
CA GLU A 45 15.78 10.72 19.66
C GLU A 45 16.44 11.57 20.74
N LEU A 46 15.70 12.60 21.13
CA LEU A 46 16.01 13.65 22.09
C LEU A 46 16.11 13.10 23.52
N ALA A 47 17.17 13.47 24.25
CA ALA A 47 17.14 13.46 25.71
C ALA A 47 18.05 14.58 26.28
N GLU A 48 17.48 15.30 27.24
CA GLU A 48 17.98 16.51 27.89
C GLU A 48 19.24 16.30 28.75
N ALA A 49 19.94 17.43 28.97
CA ALA A 49 21.19 17.53 29.69
C ALA A 49 21.07 17.45 31.23
N ALA A 50 21.94 16.65 31.86
CA ALA A 50 22.55 16.96 33.16
C ALA A 50 23.88 16.18 33.32
N PRO A 51 24.92 16.75 33.97
CA PRO A 51 26.28 16.24 33.88
C PRO A 51 26.59 15.22 34.99
N TYR A 52 27.01 14.01 34.63
CA TYR A 52 27.69 13.12 35.55
C TYR A 52 29.09 12.81 35.01
N VAL A 53 30.09 13.29 35.74
CA VAL A 53 31.50 13.03 35.51
C VAL A 53 31.77 11.56 35.84
N GLY A 54 31.98 10.76 34.81
CA GLY A 54 32.43 9.38 34.91
C GLY A 54 33.46 9.12 33.81
N MET A 55 34.71 8.92 34.21
CA MET A 55 35.79 8.51 33.31
C MET A 55 35.45 7.15 32.69
N LEU A 56 35.20 7.12 31.39
CA LEU A 56 35.22 5.92 30.57
C LEU A 56 36.26 6.13 29.47
N GLU A 57 37.36 5.40 29.57
CA GLU A 57 38.30 5.20 28.47
C GLU A 57 37.56 4.46 27.34
N GLU A 58 37.22 5.18 26.27
CA GLU A 58 36.80 4.54 25.02
C GLU A 58 38.02 3.95 24.31
N SER A 59 38.23 2.65 24.48
CA SER A 59 39.13 1.85 23.67
C SER A 59 38.59 1.76 22.23
N ARG A 60 38.96 2.72 21.40
CA ARG A 60 38.83 2.60 19.94
C ARG A 60 39.77 1.51 19.44
N THR A 61 39.28 0.28 19.34
CA THR A 61 40.00 -0.81 18.66
C THR A 61 39.98 -0.55 17.16
N SER A 62 40.95 0.24 16.68
CA SER A 62 41.28 0.28 15.26
C SER A 62 41.69 -1.13 14.84
N HIS A 63 40.90 -1.81 14.01
CA HIS A 63 41.24 -3.11 13.44
C HIS A 63 42.33 -2.88 12.38
N GLY A 64 43.55 -2.63 12.84
CA GLY A 64 44.73 -2.58 12.00
C GLY A 64 45.11 -4.00 11.57
N VAL A 65 45.26 -4.22 10.28
CA VAL A 65 45.81 -5.47 9.74
C VAL A 65 47.25 -5.17 9.32
N GLU A 66 48.20 -5.90 9.88
CA GLU A 66 49.59 -5.84 9.44
C GLU A 66 49.74 -6.67 8.16
N LEU A 67 50.24 -6.04 7.10
CA LEU A 67 50.48 -6.68 5.80
C LEU A 67 51.98 -6.57 5.47
N PRO A 68 52.63 -7.68 5.06
CA PRO A 68 54.00 -7.64 4.57
C PRO A 68 54.15 -6.62 3.42
N PRO A 69 55.16 -5.72 3.47
CA PRO A 69 55.35 -4.69 2.44
C PRO A 69 55.51 -5.28 1.03
N GLU A 70 56.04 -6.48 0.90
CA GLU A 70 56.24 -7.20 -0.36
C GLU A 70 54.92 -7.58 -1.04
N LEU A 71 53.83 -7.66 -0.27
CA LEU A 71 52.47 -7.92 -0.75
C LEU A 71 51.69 -6.62 -1.03
N CYS A 72 52.22 -5.47 -0.61
CA CYS A 72 51.56 -4.17 -0.75
C CYS A 72 52.04 -3.47 -2.02
N ARG A 73 51.24 -3.50 -3.08
CA ARG A 73 51.49 -2.71 -4.29
C ARG A 73 50.88 -1.32 -4.13
N LEU A 74 51.70 -0.28 -4.17
CA LEU A 74 51.22 1.11 -4.13
C LEU A 74 50.67 1.47 -5.52
N VAL A 75 49.36 1.29 -5.72
CA VAL A 75 48.70 1.47 -7.03
C VAL A 75 48.40 2.94 -7.34
N MET A 76 48.17 3.77 -6.33
CA MET A 76 47.79 5.17 -6.52
C MET A 76 48.57 6.09 -5.57
N SER A 77 49.52 6.84 -6.12
CA SER A 77 50.11 8.05 -5.53
C SER A 77 50.18 9.12 -6.63
N PRO A 78 49.75 10.37 -6.40
CA PRO A 78 49.37 10.99 -5.13
C PRO A 78 47.85 11.21 -5.05
N VAL A 79 47.09 10.24 -4.53
CA VAL A 79 45.65 10.42 -4.28
C VAL A 79 45.44 10.54 -2.77
N SER A 80 44.83 11.65 -2.33
CA SER A 80 44.53 11.85 -0.90
C SER A 80 43.43 10.89 -0.43
N ASN A 81 43.44 10.51 0.85
CA ASN A 81 42.40 9.66 1.44
C ASN A 81 40.99 10.24 1.24
N ASN A 82 40.83 11.57 1.35
CA ASN A 82 39.55 12.25 1.12
C ASN A 82 38.99 12.01 -0.29
N THR A 83 39.88 11.92 -1.28
CA THR A 83 39.50 11.62 -2.65
C THR A 83 38.95 10.20 -2.74
N LEU A 84 39.64 9.21 -2.14
CA LEU A 84 39.16 7.81 -2.10
C LEU A 84 37.81 7.66 -1.38
N TYR A 85 37.59 8.39 -0.28
CA TYR A 85 36.29 8.42 0.40
C TYR A 85 35.18 9.01 -0.49
N SER A 86 35.50 10.02 -1.30
CA SER A 86 34.51 10.57 -2.24
C SER A 86 34.17 9.55 -3.34
N PHE A 87 35.15 8.78 -3.81
CA PHE A 87 34.95 7.73 -4.81
C PHE A 87 34.13 6.54 -4.30
N SER A 88 34.11 6.26 -2.99
CA SER A 88 33.33 5.14 -2.44
C SER A 88 31.81 5.36 -2.51
N VAL A 89 31.35 6.62 -2.67
CA VAL A 89 29.94 6.99 -2.77
C VAL A 89 29.42 6.91 -4.22
N ILE A 90 30.32 6.90 -5.21
CA ILE A 90 29.96 6.90 -6.63
C ILE A 90 29.03 5.74 -7.02
N PRO A 91 29.24 4.48 -6.58
CA PRO A 91 28.32 3.39 -6.89
C PRO A 91 26.86 3.72 -6.51
N SER A 92 26.64 4.31 -5.34
CA SER A 92 25.31 4.68 -4.87
C SER A 92 24.68 5.80 -5.70
N VAL A 93 25.46 6.83 -6.05
CA VAL A 93 25.00 7.93 -6.91
C VAL A 93 24.66 7.42 -8.32
N MET A 94 25.55 6.60 -8.89
CA MET A 94 25.36 6.02 -10.22
C MET A 94 24.15 5.08 -10.26
N TYR A 95 23.96 4.26 -9.22
CA TYR A 95 22.77 3.43 -9.06
C TYR A 95 21.49 4.29 -9.02
N ARG A 96 21.48 5.37 -8.24
CA ARG A 96 20.33 6.29 -8.18
C ARG A 96 20.02 6.93 -9.53
N ILE A 97 21.05 7.40 -10.25
CA ILE A 97 20.90 7.96 -11.61
C ILE A 97 20.34 6.91 -12.56
N GLN A 98 20.89 5.69 -12.52
CA GLN A 98 20.41 4.57 -13.33
C GLN A 98 18.93 4.27 -13.06
N CYS A 99 18.51 4.23 -11.80
CA CYS A 99 17.12 4.02 -11.40
C CYS A 99 16.19 5.08 -11.99
N LEU A 100 16.56 6.37 -11.87
CA LEU A 100 15.78 7.48 -12.41
C LEU A 100 15.69 7.45 -13.95
N LEU A 101 16.79 7.10 -14.63
CA LEU A 101 16.81 6.94 -16.08
C LEU A 101 15.92 5.78 -16.54
N LEU A 102 15.89 4.66 -15.80
CA LEU A 102 14.99 3.55 -16.06
C LEU A 102 13.52 3.95 -15.88
N SER A 103 13.20 4.73 -14.84
CA SER A 103 11.85 5.27 -14.64
C SER A 103 11.42 6.23 -15.75
N ALA A 104 12.33 7.07 -16.24
CA ALA A 104 12.08 7.93 -17.40
C ALA A 104 11.87 7.11 -18.68
N LYS A 105 12.71 6.08 -18.92
CA LYS A 105 12.56 5.16 -20.06
C LYS A 105 11.23 4.42 -20.02
N LEU A 106 10.79 3.97 -18.83
CA LEU A 106 9.49 3.32 -18.67
C LEU A 106 8.35 4.22 -19.13
N LYS A 107 8.40 5.51 -18.78
CA LYS A 107 7.41 6.51 -19.23
C LYS A 107 7.35 6.58 -20.76
N ASP A 108 8.50 6.60 -21.43
CA ASP A 108 8.57 6.64 -22.89
C ASP A 108 8.08 5.34 -23.55
N GLN A 109 8.34 4.19 -22.92
CA GLN A 109 7.90 2.88 -23.42
C GLN A 109 6.37 2.74 -23.44
N LEU A 110 5.66 3.38 -22.52
CA LEU A 110 4.18 3.35 -22.46
C LEU A 110 3.52 4.15 -23.61
N GLY A 111 4.31 4.83 -24.43
CA GLY A 111 3.89 5.45 -25.68
C GLY A 111 3.40 6.90 -25.54
N PRO A 112 3.08 7.55 -26.68
CA PRO A 112 2.76 8.97 -26.74
C PRO A 112 1.49 9.35 -25.97
N THR A 113 0.54 8.43 -25.84
CA THR A 113 -0.71 8.65 -25.09
C THR A 113 -0.45 8.89 -23.60
N MET A 114 0.64 8.35 -23.04
CA MET A 114 1.03 8.62 -21.66
C MET A 114 1.89 9.87 -21.52
N GLN A 115 2.58 10.31 -22.58
CA GLN A 115 3.42 11.51 -22.55
C GLN A 115 2.63 12.81 -22.38
N GLN A 116 1.33 12.82 -22.67
CA GLN A 116 0.46 13.97 -22.41
C GLN A 116 0.31 14.29 -20.90
N PHE A 117 0.61 13.32 -20.02
CA PHE A 117 0.51 13.50 -18.58
C PHE A 117 1.88 13.82 -17.97
N ALA A 118 1.93 14.92 -17.23
CA ALA A 118 3.14 15.38 -16.55
C ALA A 118 3.35 14.61 -15.23
N ILE A 119 4.04 13.48 -15.31
CA ILE A 119 4.45 12.70 -14.12
C ILE A 119 5.95 12.83 -13.86
N PRO A 120 6.36 13.17 -12.62
CA PRO A 120 7.75 13.15 -12.22
C PRO A 120 8.35 11.74 -12.28
N ALA A 121 9.55 11.60 -12.85
CA ALA A 121 10.27 10.32 -12.88
C ALA A 121 10.48 9.73 -11.48
N LEU A 122 10.61 10.58 -10.46
CA LEU A 122 10.70 10.16 -9.05
C LEU A 122 9.43 9.43 -8.58
N LYS A 123 8.24 9.85 -9.03
CA LYS A 123 6.97 9.19 -8.67
C LYS A 123 6.83 7.81 -9.32
N ILE A 124 7.34 7.69 -10.56
CA ILE A 124 7.44 6.39 -11.24
C ILE A 124 8.47 5.50 -10.55
N LEU A 125 9.60 6.07 -10.11
CA LEU A 125 10.60 5.34 -9.32
C LEU A 125 9.99 4.81 -8.02
N GLU A 126 9.30 5.65 -7.26
CA GLU A 126 8.59 5.26 -6.04
C GLU A 126 7.63 4.07 -6.28
N ALA A 127 6.90 4.09 -7.40
CA ALA A 127 5.96 3.03 -7.76
C ALA A 127 6.62 1.70 -8.16
N VAL A 128 7.88 1.69 -8.62
CA VAL A 128 8.58 0.46 -9.03
C VAL A 128 9.56 -0.05 -7.98
N THR A 129 9.73 0.68 -6.87
CA THR A 129 10.62 0.33 -5.76
C THR A 129 9.83 -0.41 -4.68
N THR A 130 10.14 -1.69 -4.49
CA THR A 130 9.52 -2.49 -3.43
C THR A 130 10.19 -2.23 -2.07
N LYS A 131 9.48 -2.56 -0.98
CA LYS A 131 9.99 -2.41 0.39
C LYS A 131 11.27 -3.21 0.66
N GLU A 132 11.50 -4.29 -0.09
CA GLU A 132 12.73 -5.10 0.01
C GLU A 132 14.00 -4.32 -0.39
N CYS A 133 13.89 -3.21 -1.10
CA CYS A 133 15.03 -2.34 -1.42
C CYS A 133 15.57 -1.55 -0.22
N GLN A 134 14.80 -1.44 0.88
CA GLN A 134 15.16 -0.67 2.08
C GLN A 134 15.49 0.81 1.79
N GLU A 135 14.80 1.39 0.80
CA GLU A 135 14.87 2.81 0.47
C GLU A 135 13.97 3.64 1.42
N GLU A 136 14.18 4.95 1.45
CA GLU A 136 13.35 5.89 2.26
C GLU A 136 11.88 5.96 1.81
N PHE A 137 11.58 5.49 0.60
CA PHE A 137 10.25 5.45 0.01
C PHE A 137 9.92 4.03 -0.48
N SER A 138 8.63 3.71 -0.54
CA SER A 138 8.14 2.43 -1.04
C SER A 138 6.86 2.59 -1.85
N GLN A 139 6.61 1.61 -2.70
CA GLN A 139 5.40 1.56 -3.51
C GLN A 139 4.09 1.36 -2.72
N GLU A 140 4.13 1.02 -1.42
CA GLU A 140 2.97 0.52 -0.64
C GLU A 140 1.81 1.54 -0.53
N SER A 141 2.11 2.83 -0.35
CA SER A 141 1.06 3.87 -0.31
C SER A 141 0.41 4.06 -1.68
N LEU A 142 1.20 3.97 -2.75
CA LEU A 142 0.72 4.05 -4.13
C LEU A 142 -0.07 2.81 -4.53
N GLU A 143 0.36 1.63 -4.08
CA GLU A 143 -0.37 0.36 -4.24
C GLU A 143 -1.77 0.50 -3.64
N THR A 144 -1.86 0.98 -2.40
CA THR A 144 -3.15 1.18 -1.71
C THR A 144 -4.06 2.14 -2.49
N LEU A 145 -3.51 3.25 -2.97
CA LEU A 145 -4.25 4.22 -3.77
C LEU A 145 -4.71 3.63 -5.11
N GLY A 146 -3.83 2.95 -5.84
CA GLY A 146 -4.13 2.36 -7.14
C GLY A 146 -5.07 1.15 -7.07
N ASP A 147 -4.98 0.32 -6.04
CA ASP A 147 -5.92 -0.79 -5.77
C ASP A 147 -7.35 -0.26 -5.62
N SER A 148 -7.54 0.80 -4.82
CA SER A 148 -8.86 1.42 -4.63
C SER A 148 -9.44 1.97 -5.95
N PHE A 149 -8.61 2.64 -6.76
CA PHE A 149 -9.02 3.18 -8.05
C PHE A 149 -9.31 2.08 -9.08
N LEU A 150 -8.47 1.04 -9.14
CA LEU A 150 -8.66 -0.10 -10.02
C LEU A 150 -9.99 -0.82 -9.72
N LYS A 151 -10.29 -1.04 -8.44
CA LYS A 151 -11.59 -1.59 -7.99
C LYS A 151 -12.75 -0.69 -8.40
N TYR A 152 -12.64 0.61 -8.18
CA TYR A 152 -13.66 1.59 -8.56
C TYR A 152 -13.97 1.56 -10.06
N VAL A 153 -12.95 1.65 -10.92
CA VAL A 153 -13.13 1.64 -12.38
C VAL A 153 -13.66 0.29 -12.87
N ALA A 154 -13.15 -0.82 -12.35
CA ALA A 154 -13.62 -2.16 -12.70
C ALA A 154 -15.09 -2.36 -12.30
N THR A 155 -15.48 -1.93 -11.09
CA THR A 155 -16.86 -1.97 -10.60
C THR A 155 -17.77 -1.13 -11.50
N GLN A 156 -17.38 0.09 -11.85
CA GLN A 156 -18.16 0.97 -12.71
C GLN A 156 -18.36 0.38 -14.12
N HIS A 157 -17.30 -0.19 -14.71
CA HIS A 157 -17.38 -0.87 -16.00
C HIS A 157 -18.35 -2.04 -15.96
N LEU A 158 -18.22 -2.94 -14.97
CA LEU A 158 -19.05 -4.14 -14.85
C LEU A 158 -20.52 -3.79 -14.54
N TYR A 159 -20.74 -2.81 -13.66
CA TYR A 159 -22.08 -2.34 -13.31
C TYR A 159 -22.82 -1.79 -14.54
N GLY A 160 -22.13 -0.99 -15.36
CA GLY A 160 -22.69 -0.40 -16.58
C GLY A 160 -22.92 -1.41 -17.70
N LYS A 161 -21.95 -2.32 -17.93
CA LYS A 161 -22.00 -3.33 -19.00
C LYS A 161 -23.04 -4.42 -18.73
N TYR A 162 -23.17 -4.88 -17.50
CA TYR A 162 -24.01 -6.03 -17.14
C TYR A 162 -25.25 -5.64 -16.34
N LYS A 163 -26.21 -4.99 -17.01
CA LYS A 163 -27.42 -4.41 -16.39
C LYS A 163 -28.39 -5.41 -15.72
N LEU A 164 -28.27 -6.71 -15.99
CA LEU A 164 -29.19 -7.74 -15.47
C LEU A 164 -28.52 -8.71 -14.49
N GLN A 165 -27.21 -8.59 -14.28
CA GLN A 165 -26.47 -9.49 -13.41
C GLN A 165 -26.60 -9.02 -11.95
N HIS A 166 -26.85 -9.97 -11.05
CA HIS A 166 -26.83 -9.72 -9.61
C HIS A 166 -25.40 -9.54 -9.07
N GLU A 167 -25.31 -8.95 -7.87
CA GLU A 167 -24.06 -8.64 -7.16
C GLU A 167 -23.06 -9.80 -7.16
N GLY A 168 -23.47 -11.01 -6.76
CA GLY A 168 -22.54 -12.15 -6.67
C GLY A 168 -21.85 -12.52 -8.00
N THR A 169 -22.55 -12.39 -9.14
CA THR A 169 -21.92 -12.56 -10.46
C THR A 169 -20.93 -11.43 -10.72
N LEU A 170 -21.31 -10.18 -10.44
CA LEU A 170 -20.47 -9.00 -10.68
C LEU A 170 -19.20 -9.06 -9.82
N THR A 171 -19.31 -9.46 -8.56
CA THR A 171 -18.17 -9.66 -7.66
C THR A 171 -17.22 -10.74 -8.16
N LYS A 172 -17.75 -11.85 -8.70
CA LYS A 172 -16.92 -12.89 -9.33
C LYS A 172 -16.23 -12.39 -10.60
N MET A 173 -16.94 -11.65 -11.45
CA MET A 173 -16.37 -11.03 -12.66
C MET A 173 -15.28 -10.01 -12.31
N LYS A 174 -15.51 -9.15 -11.32
CA LYS A 174 -14.55 -8.18 -10.78
C LYS A 174 -13.28 -8.90 -10.35
N LYS A 175 -13.41 -9.90 -9.49
CA LYS A 175 -12.27 -10.68 -8.97
C LYS A 175 -11.43 -11.31 -10.09
N ASN A 176 -12.07 -11.79 -11.17
CA ASN A 176 -11.34 -12.36 -12.30
C ASN A 176 -10.63 -11.28 -13.13
N LEU A 177 -11.32 -10.16 -13.40
CA LEU A 177 -10.82 -9.05 -14.20
C LEU A 177 -9.57 -8.40 -13.58
N ILE A 178 -9.58 -8.16 -12.27
CA ILE A 178 -8.50 -7.49 -11.53
C ILE A 178 -7.71 -8.47 -10.65
N SER A 179 -7.65 -9.75 -11.03
CA SER A 179 -6.86 -10.73 -10.28
C SER A 179 -5.36 -10.44 -10.39
N ASN A 180 -4.57 -10.75 -9.36
CA ASN A 180 -3.11 -10.61 -9.41
C ASN A 180 -2.50 -11.38 -10.60
N ALA A 181 -3.10 -12.50 -11.00
CA ALA A 181 -2.67 -13.25 -12.19
C ALA A 181 -2.92 -12.47 -13.48
N ALA A 182 -4.10 -11.84 -13.63
CA ALA A 182 -4.42 -11.00 -14.78
C ALA A 182 -3.50 -9.76 -14.86
N LEU A 183 -3.30 -9.05 -13.74
CA LEU A 183 -2.40 -7.90 -13.67
C LEU A 183 -0.95 -8.30 -13.98
N CYS A 184 -0.49 -9.43 -13.45
CA CYS A 184 0.83 -9.98 -13.75
C CYS A 184 0.98 -10.32 -15.22
N GLN A 185 -0.05 -10.90 -15.86
CA GLN A 185 -0.02 -11.20 -17.29
C GLN A 185 0.10 -9.91 -18.13
N LEU A 186 -0.68 -8.88 -17.81
CA LEU A 186 -0.61 -7.58 -18.49
C LEU A 186 0.77 -6.93 -18.32
N ALA A 187 1.35 -6.98 -17.12
CA ALA A 187 2.69 -6.48 -16.85
C ALA A 187 3.77 -7.21 -17.66
N CYS A 188 3.68 -8.54 -17.76
CA CYS A 188 4.59 -9.35 -18.58
C CYS A 188 4.45 -9.02 -20.06
N SER A 189 3.22 -8.89 -20.58
CA SER A 189 2.97 -8.54 -21.98
C SER A 189 3.50 -7.15 -22.36
N ASN A 190 3.61 -6.24 -21.39
CA ASN A 190 4.14 -4.89 -21.58
C ASN A 190 5.60 -4.72 -21.13
N ASN A 191 6.33 -5.81 -20.84
CA ASN A 191 7.72 -5.82 -20.38
C ASN A 191 7.98 -4.94 -19.13
N LEU A 192 7.00 -4.80 -18.24
CA LEU A 192 7.14 -3.99 -17.01
C LEU A 192 8.05 -4.64 -15.97
N VAL A 193 8.14 -5.98 -15.98
CA VAL A 193 8.89 -6.75 -14.98
C VAL A 193 10.36 -6.35 -14.92
N GLY A 194 10.94 -5.93 -16.05
CA GLY A 194 12.34 -5.50 -16.13
C GLY A 194 12.65 -4.15 -15.48
N TYR A 195 11.62 -3.41 -15.04
CA TYR A 195 11.76 -2.12 -14.36
C TYR A 195 11.57 -2.20 -12.85
N ILE A 196 11.07 -3.33 -12.34
CA ILE A 196 10.76 -3.53 -10.92
C ILE A 196 12.06 -3.69 -10.13
N GLN A 197 12.21 -2.89 -9.07
CA GLN A 197 13.33 -2.95 -8.15
C GLN A 197 12.91 -3.70 -6.90
N GLY A 198 13.55 -4.84 -6.63
CA GLY A 198 13.16 -5.70 -5.50
C GLY A 198 14.32 -6.33 -4.75
N GLU A 199 15.52 -5.75 -4.86
CA GLU A 199 16.71 -6.16 -4.11
C GLU A 199 17.37 -4.92 -3.49
N GLU A 200 17.93 -5.07 -2.29
CA GLU A 200 18.76 -4.07 -1.62
C GLU A 200 20.01 -3.77 -2.45
N PHE A 201 20.37 -2.48 -2.55
CA PHE A 201 21.57 -2.08 -3.27
C PHE A 201 22.83 -2.46 -2.48
N ASN A 202 23.70 -3.27 -3.09
CA ASN A 202 25.00 -3.62 -2.52
C ASN A 202 26.15 -2.94 -3.27
N PRO A 203 26.79 -1.89 -2.70
CA PRO A 203 27.89 -1.18 -3.34
C PRO A 203 29.09 -2.07 -3.67
N LYS A 204 29.35 -3.12 -2.86
CA LYS A 204 30.50 -4.03 -3.05
C LYS A 204 30.33 -4.95 -4.25
N GLY A 205 29.09 -5.25 -4.61
CA GLY A 205 28.74 -6.07 -5.76
C GLY A 205 28.35 -5.26 -6.99
N TRP A 206 28.37 -3.92 -6.92
CA TRP A 206 27.96 -3.08 -8.03
C TRP A 206 29.01 -3.09 -9.14
N ILE A 207 28.54 -3.32 -10.36
CA ILE A 207 29.37 -3.34 -11.57
C ILE A 207 28.96 -2.15 -12.43
N ILE A 208 29.94 -1.44 -12.96
CA ILE A 208 29.69 -0.31 -13.86
C ILE A 208 28.93 -0.84 -15.09
N PRO A 209 27.74 -0.31 -15.42
CA PRO A 209 27.00 -0.72 -16.60
C PRO A 209 27.85 -0.60 -17.88
N GLY A 210 27.90 -1.67 -18.68
CA GLY A 210 28.73 -1.75 -19.89
C GLY A 210 30.16 -2.28 -19.69
N LEU A 211 30.61 -2.44 -18.45
CA LEU A 211 31.85 -3.12 -18.09
C LEU A 211 31.54 -4.54 -17.56
N GLY A 212 31.26 -5.46 -18.47
CA GLY A 212 31.14 -6.87 -18.13
C GLY A 212 32.53 -7.51 -17.99
N TYR A 213 32.93 -7.90 -16.78
CA TYR A 213 33.97 -8.91 -16.58
C TYR A 213 33.28 -10.24 -16.33
N ASP A 214 33.37 -11.16 -17.28
CA ASP A 214 33.04 -12.57 -17.05
C ASP A 214 34.12 -13.16 -16.14
N MET A 215 33.74 -13.61 -14.95
CA MET A 215 34.63 -14.37 -14.06
C MET A 215 34.72 -15.86 -14.46
N CYS A 216 34.57 -16.17 -15.76
CA CYS A 216 34.91 -17.48 -16.29
C CYS A 216 36.31 -17.39 -16.90
N GLY A 217 37.24 -18.18 -16.35
CA GLY A 217 38.62 -18.21 -16.79
C GLY A 217 38.78 -18.41 -18.30
N ASN A 218 39.88 -17.85 -18.80
CA ASN A 218 40.41 -17.84 -20.18
C ASN A 218 39.96 -16.71 -21.11
N SER A 219 40.81 -15.68 -21.14
CA SER A 219 41.37 -15.07 -22.35
C SER A 219 40.43 -14.87 -23.55
N LYS A 220 39.51 -13.90 -23.42
CA LYS A 220 39.18 -12.93 -24.49
C LYS A 220 38.29 -11.83 -23.92
N ILE A 221 38.79 -10.60 -23.95
CA ILE A 221 37.98 -9.40 -23.70
C ILE A 221 37.05 -9.25 -24.91
N SER A 222 35.77 -9.52 -24.73
CA SER A 222 34.74 -9.17 -25.69
C SER A 222 33.84 -8.11 -25.08
N PHE A 223 33.91 -6.89 -25.60
CA PHE A 223 32.96 -5.84 -25.30
C PHE A 223 31.60 -6.24 -25.88
N LEU A 224 30.66 -6.63 -25.02
CA LEU A 224 29.28 -6.85 -25.44
C LEU A 224 28.64 -5.48 -25.70
N SER A 225 28.61 -5.08 -26.97
CA SER A 225 27.74 -4.03 -27.50
C SER A 225 26.30 -4.55 -27.54
N SER A 226 25.66 -4.67 -26.38
CA SER A 226 24.22 -4.82 -26.29
C SER A 226 23.63 -3.55 -25.72
N ASN A 227 22.84 -2.84 -26.54
CA ASN A 227 22.05 -1.66 -26.17
C ASN A 227 20.96 -1.95 -25.11
N ASP A 228 20.89 -3.18 -24.59
CA ASP A 228 19.94 -3.57 -23.58
C ASP A 228 20.51 -3.30 -22.18
N MET A 229 20.13 -2.15 -21.62
CA MET A 229 20.35 -1.79 -20.20
C MET A 229 19.66 -2.75 -19.20
N HIS A 230 18.94 -3.76 -19.69
CA HIS A 230 18.39 -4.83 -18.87
C HIS A 230 19.52 -5.84 -18.60
N THR A 231 20.30 -5.58 -17.56
CA THR A 231 21.35 -6.52 -17.12
C THR A 231 20.76 -7.92 -16.97
N LEU A 232 21.42 -8.90 -17.62
CA LEU A 232 21.16 -10.34 -17.60
C LEU A 232 21.25 -10.95 -16.19
N ARG A 233 20.31 -10.62 -15.30
CA ARG A 233 20.05 -11.40 -14.11
C ARG A 233 18.65 -11.99 -14.23
N LYS A 234 18.58 -13.31 -14.32
CA LYS A 234 17.31 -14.04 -14.33
C LYS A 234 16.65 -13.89 -12.96
N MET A 235 15.87 -12.83 -12.79
CA MET A 235 15.11 -12.59 -11.57
C MET A 235 13.79 -13.36 -11.62
N SER A 236 13.56 -14.20 -10.62
CA SER A 236 12.25 -14.81 -10.39
C SER A 236 11.46 -13.90 -9.47
N VAL A 237 10.63 -13.02 -10.04
CA VAL A 237 9.74 -12.15 -9.27
C VAL A 237 8.42 -12.87 -9.04
N ARG A 238 7.93 -12.89 -7.79
CA ARG A 238 6.62 -13.48 -7.48
C ARG A 238 5.50 -12.70 -8.18
N SER A 239 4.54 -13.42 -8.77
CA SER A 239 3.37 -12.83 -9.46
C SER A 239 2.63 -11.78 -8.62
N LYS A 240 2.54 -12.00 -7.30
CA LYS A 240 1.95 -11.03 -6.37
C LYS A 240 2.66 -9.66 -6.44
N ARG A 241 3.99 -9.61 -6.30
CA ARG A 241 4.75 -8.34 -6.34
C ARG A 241 4.57 -7.59 -7.64
N ILE A 242 4.45 -8.30 -8.76
CA ILE A 242 4.23 -7.70 -10.07
C ILE A 242 2.86 -7.01 -10.10
N ALA A 243 1.82 -7.65 -9.58
CA ALA A 243 0.49 -7.05 -9.48
C ALA A 243 0.50 -5.81 -8.55
N ASP A 244 1.12 -5.92 -7.37
CA ASP A 244 1.26 -4.83 -6.41
C ASP A 244 1.98 -3.62 -7.04
N THR A 245 2.99 -3.86 -7.90
CA THR A 245 3.70 -2.81 -8.66
C THR A 245 2.81 -2.16 -9.73
N VAL A 246 1.94 -2.93 -10.39
CA VAL A 246 0.97 -2.39 -11.36
C VAL A 246 -0.03 -1.49 -10.64
N GLU A 247 -0.54 -1.92 -9.49
CA GLU A 247 -1.40 -1.11 -8.61
C GLU A 247 -0.67 0.18 -8.19
N ALA A 248 0.60 0.07 -7.77
CA ALA A 248 1.38 1.25 -7.43
C ALA A 248 1.60 2.22 -8.61
N LEU A 249 1.83 1.71 -9.83
CA LEU A 249 1.91 2.56 -11.02
C LEU A 249 0.58 3.26 -11.29
N ILE A 250 -0.55 2.57 -11.17
CA ILE A 250 -1.89 3.18 -11.27
C ILE A 250 -2.03 4.30 -10.23
N GLY A 251 -1.60 4.06 -8.99
CA GLY A 251 -1.59 5.04 -7.91
C GLY A 251 -0.68 6.24 -8.20
N ALA A 252 0.49 6.04 -8.80
CA ALA A 252 1.38 7.12 -9.22
C ALA A 252 0.74 8.00 -10.29
N TYR A 253 0.10 7.38 -11.30
CA TYR A 253 -0.62 8.13 -12.33
C TYR A 253 -1.79 8.92 -11.75
N LEU A 254 -2.54 8.30 -10.84
CA LEU A 254 -3.65 8.94 -10.16
C LEU A 254 -3.20 10.13 -9.31
N GLY A 255 -2.20 9.94 -8.45
CA GLY A 255 -1.73 10.96 -7.51
C GLY A 255 -1.03 12.15 -8.20
N ALA A 256 -0.34 11.92 -9.33
CA ALA A 256 0.39 12.97 -10.02
C ALA A 256 -0.45 13.71 -11.08
N ALA A 257 -1.37 13.02 -11.77
CA ALA A 257 -2.06 13.56 -12.95
C ALA A 257 -3.57 13.29 -13.00
N GLY A 258 -4.15 12.71 -11.94
CA GLY A 258 -5.58 12.51 -11.79
C GLY A 258 -6.13 11.24 -12.45
N GLU A 259 -7.44 11.04 -12.31
CA GLU A 259 -8.16 9.82 -12.73
C GLU A 259 -8.00 9.51 -14.21
N GLN A 260 -8.01 10.53 -15.07
CA GLN A 260 -7.88 10.35 -16.51
C GLN A 260 -6.51 9.76 -16.87
N ALA A 261 -5.45 10.16 -16.18
CA ALA A 261 -4.11 9.61 -16.41
C ALA A 261 -4.03 8.14 -16.01
N ALA A 262 -4.58 7.81 -14.82
CA ALA A 262 -4.64 6.44 -14.34
C ALA A 262 -5.50 5.53 -15.24
N PHE A 263 -6.62 6.05 -15.76
CA PHE A 263 -7.46 5.30 -16.71
C PHE A 263 -6.75 5.06 -18.05
N VAL A 264 -6.10 6.08 -18.61
CA VAL A 264 -5.33 5.93 -19.86
C VAL A 264 -4.16 4.95 -19.66
N PHE A 265 -3.52 4.95 -18.48
CA PHE A 265 -2.52 3.95 -18.13
C PHE A 265 -3.09 2.53 -18.17
N LEU A 266 -4.23 2.28 -17.53
CA LEU A 266 -4.91 0.97 -17.57
C LEU A 266 -5.23 0.52 -19.01
N LYS A 267 -5.69 1.45 -19.85
CA LYS A 267 -5.92 1.19 -21.28
C LYS A 267 -4.62 0.88 -22.03
N SER A 268 -3.54 1.58 -21.74
CA SER A 268 -2.22 1.34 -22.36
C SER A 268 -1.66 -0.04 -22.01
N LEU A 269 -1.98 -0.56 -20.82
CA LEU A 269 -1.62 -1.93 -20.43
C LEU A 269 -2.43 -3.00 -21.17
N GLY A 270 -3.53 -2.63 -21.83
CA GLY A 270 -4.42 -3.55 -22.53
C GLY A 270 -5.59 -4.07 -21.69
N LEU A 271 -5.93 -3.40 -20.57
CA LEU A 271 -7.10 -3.78 -19.79
C LEU A 271 -8.40 -3.33 -20.50
N ASP A 272 -9.27 -4.28 -20.83
CA ASP A 272 -10.56 -4.01 -21.48
C ASP A 272 -11.62 -3.49 -20.49
N ILE A 273 -11.47 -2.22 -20.11
CA ILE A 273 -12.39 -1.51 -19.21
C ILE A 273 -12.84 -0.19 -19.82
N GLU A 274 -14.03 0.29 -19.50
CA GLU A 274 -14.54 1.57 -19.98
C GLU A 274 -14.85 2.47 -18.79
N PHE A 275 -14.27 3.68 -18.81
CA PHE A 275 -14.50 4.71 -17.80
C PHE A 275 -15.69 5.57 -18.24
N HIS A 276 -16.87 5.15 -17.82
CA HIS A 276 -18.11 5.74 -18.29
C HIS A 276 -18.53 6.91 -17.41
N SER A 277 -18.24 8.14 -17.85
CA SER A 277 -18.73 9.35 -17.18
C SER A 277 -20.25 9.55 -17.31
N ASN A 278 -20.92 8.79 -18.19
CA ASN A 278 -22.33 8.95 -18.50
C ASN A 278 -22.94 7.62 -18.94
N ILE A 279 -23.24 6.69 -18.01
CA ILE A 279 -24.10 5.54 -18.35
C ILE A 279 -25.54 6.08 -18.36
N PRO A 280 -26.29 6.01 -19.47
CA PRO A 280 -27.71 6.31 -19.46
C PRO A 280 -28.40 5.20 -18.67
N LEU A 281 -28.77 5.53 -17.44
CA LEU A 281 -29.67 4.73 -16.65
C LEU A 281 -31.08 4.95 -17.18
N GLU A 282 -31.44 4.20 -18.24
CA GLU A 282 -32.85 3.99 -18.57
C GLU A 282 -33.49 3.16 -17.46
N ARG A 283 -33.92 3.81 -16.38
CA ARG A 283 -34.70 3.17 -15.32
C ARG A 283 -36.18 3.33 -15.68
N LYS A 284 -36.82 2.20 -16.00
CA LYS A 284 -38.27 2.11 -16.22
C LYS A 284 -39.00 1.77 -14.92
N ILE A 285 -38.71 2.48 -13.83
CA ILE A 285 -39.34 2.25 -12.54
C ILE A 285 -40.18 3.47 -12.18
N VAL A 286 -41.48 3.40 -12.49
CA VAL A 286 -42.46 4.40 -12.05
C VAL A 286 -43.03 3.91 -10.72
N LEU A 287 -42.31 4.16 -9.63
CA LEU A 287 -42.79 3.89 -8.27
C LEU A 287 -43.23 5.20 -7.61
N LYS A 288 -44.36 5.17 -6.90
CA LYS A 288 -44.72 6.23 -5.96
C LYS A 288 -43.95 6.00 -4.66
N SER A 289 -42.75 6.56 -4.54
CA SER A 289 -41.83 6.33 -3.42
C SER A 289 -42.45 6.64 -2.06
N GLU A 290 -43.37 7.61 -1.99
CA GLU A 290 -44.04 8.05 -0.77
C GLU A 290 -44.93 6.97 -0.13
N LYS A 291 -45.27 5.92 -0.88
CA LYS A 291 -46.01 4.77 -0.34
C LYS A 291 -45.15 3.84 0.50
N PHE A 292 -43.83 3.85 0.30
CA PHE A 292 -42.91 2.92 0.91
C PHE A 292 -42.01 3.58 1.95
N ILE A 293 -41.59 4.83 1.70
CA ILE A 293 -40.63 5.54 2.54
C ILE A 293 -41.02 7.00 2.74
N ASN A 294 -40.57 7.58 3.85
CA ASN A 294 -40.64 9.03 4.06
C ASN A 294 -39.43 9.70 3.39
N VAL A 295 -39.59 10.07 2.12
CA VAL A 295 -38.53 10.64 1.26
C VAL A 295 -37.89 11.87 1.92
N ARG A 296 -38.68 12.85 2.34
CA ARG A 296 -38.17 14.11 2.94
C ARG A 296 -37.32 13.87 4.18
N SER A 297 -37.72 12.95 5.05
CA SER A 297 -36.94 12.62 6.25
C SER A 297 -35.58 12.04 5.89
N LEU A 298 -35.52 11.16 4.90
CA LEU A 298 -34.29 10.51 4.44
C LEU A 298 -33.38 11.49 3.71
N GLU A 299 -33.93 12.37 2.87
CA GLU A 299 -33.17 13.43 2.19
C GLU A 299 -32.53 14.40 3.19
N MET A 300 -33.22 14.74 4.28
CA MET A 300 -32.64 15.54 5.36
C MET A 300 -31.52 14.80 6.10
N ILE A 301 -31.70 13.50 6.40
CA ILE A 301 -30.66 12.67 7.04
C ILE A 301 -29.41 12.60 6.15
N LEU A 302 -29.61 12.41 4.85
CA LEU A 302 -28.53 12.27 3.86
C LEU A 302 -27.92 13.61 3.44
N GLY A 303 -28.62 14.73 3.64
CA GLY A 303 -28.21 16.03 3.10
C GLY A 303 -28.21 16.07 1.57
N TYR A 304 -29.07 15.27 0.92
CA TYR A 304 -29.16 15.12 -0.53
C TYR A 304 -30.62 14.98 -0.98
N GLU A 305 -31.00 15.72 -2.03
CA GLU A 305 -32.33 15.67 -2.65
C GLU A 305 -32.28 14.82 -3.94
N PHE A 306 -33.09 13.77 -4.02
CA PHE A 306 -33.05 12.82 -5.13
C PHE A 306 -33.87 13.30 -6.32
N LYS A 307 -33.29 13.25 -7.52
CA LYS A 307 -34.03 13.45 -8.78
C LYS A 307 -34.89 12.22 -9.10
N ASP A 308 -34.34 11.03 -8.88
CA ASP A 308 -35.04 9.75 -8.99
C ASP A 308 -35.18 9.09 -7.60
N THR A 309 -36.29 9.38 -6.93
CA THR A 309 -36.62 8.83 -5.61
C THR A 309 -36.80 7.30 -5.61
N SER A 310 -36.84 6.64 -6.77
CA SER A 310 -36.87 5.18 -6.84
C SER A 310 -35.49 4.55 -6.57
N LEU A 311 -34.38 5.30 -6.74
CA LEU A 311 -33.05 4.88 -6.30
C LEU A 311 -32.98 4.76 -4.78
N LEU A 312 -33.57 5.73 -4.08
CA LEU A 312 -33.64 5.72 -2.62
C LEU A 312 -34.46 4.53 -2.08
N VAL A 313 -35.57 4.20 -2.75
CA VAL A 313 -36.36 3.00 -2.41
C VAL A 313 -35.55 1.73 -2.67
N GLU A 314 -34.87 1.61 -3.80
CA GLU A 314 -34.01 0.45 -4.12
C GLU A 314 -32.91 0.26 -3.07
N ALA A 315 -32.20 1.34 -2.69
CA ALA A 315 -31.15 1.31 -1.68
C ALA A 315 -31.63 0.86 -0.29
N LEU A 316 -32.90 1.13 0.04
CA LEU A 316 -33.50 0.71 1.31
C LEU A 316 -34.20 -0.65 1.24
N THR A 317 -34.26 -1.29 0.07
CA THR A 317 -35.00 -2.53 -0.14
C THR A 317 -34.11 -3.76 -0.01
N HIS A 318 -34.27 -4.50 1.10
CA HIS A 318 -33.58 -5.78 1.30
C HIS A 318 -34.13 -6.88 0.38
N GLY A 319 -33.29 -7.83 -0.02
CA GLY A 319 -33.66 -8.89 -0.97
C GLY A 319 -34.82 -9.80 -0.53
N SER A 320 -35.18 -9.80 0.76
CA SER A 320 -36.37 -10.50 1.28
C SER A 320 -37.68 -9.73 1.08
N TYR A 321 -37.62 -8.44 0.73
CA TYR A 321 -38.79 -7.59 0.53
C TYR A 321 -39.20 -7.60 -0.95
N GLN A 322 -39.77 -8.71 -1.40
CA GLN A 322 -40.30 -8.85 -2.75
C GLN A 322 -41.81 -8.55 -2.73
N THR A 323 -42.16 -7.26 -2.80
CA THR A 323 -43.56 -6.89 -3.09
C THR A 323 -43.85 -7.24 -4.56
N ALA A 324 -45.10 -7.61 -4.88
CA ALA A 324 -45.57 -8.18 -6.16
C ALA A 324 -45.45 -7.27 -7.41
N GLY A 325 -44.31 -6.61 -7.60
CA GLY A 325 -43.96 -5.80 -8.76
C GLY A 325 -42.52 -5.30 -8.67
N ALA A 326 -41.61 -5.96 -9.40
CA ALA A 326 -40.35 -5.46 -9.98
C ALA A 326 -39.43 -4.50 -9.18
N THR A 327 -39.52 -4.37 -7.85
CA THR A 327 -38.56 -3.59 -7.08
C THR A 327 -37.22 -4.33 -7.04
N ALA A 328 -36.20 -3.71 -7.64
CA ALA A 328 -34.82 -4.11 -7.46
C ALA A 328 -34.42 -3.99 -5.97
N CYS A 329 -33.47 -4.82 -5.53
CA CYS A 329 -32.93 -4.77 -4.18
C CYS A 329 -31.59 -4.04 -4.16
N TYR A 330 -31.18 -3.60 -2.97
CA TYR A 330 -30.01 -2.75 -2.78
C TYR A 330 -28.68 -3.36 -3.24
N GLN A 331 -28.59 -4.69 -3.39
CA GLN A 331 -27.33 -5.43 -3.56
C GLN A 331 -26.46 -4.94 -4.73
N ARG A 332 -27.08 -4.51 -5.83
CA ARG A 332 -26.32 -3.96 -6.96
C ARG A 332 -25.78 -2.56 -6.67
N LEU A 333 -26.55 -1.75 -5.95
CA LEU A 333 -26.11 -0.42 -5.51
C LEU A 333 -25.04 -0.53 -4.43
N GLU A 334 -25.14 -1.51 -3.52
CA GLU A 334 -24.10 -1.88 -2.55
C GLU A 334 -22.78 -2.20 -3.27
N PHE A 335 -22.80 -3.09 -4.26
CA PHE A 335 -21.62 -3.41 -5.08
C PHE A 335 -20.93 -2.17 -5.67
N LEU A 336 -21.73 -1.20 -6.15
CA LEU A 336 -21.21 0.04 -6.72
C LEU A 336 -20.69 0.97 -5.63
N GLY A 337 -21.47 1.17 -4.57
CA GLY A 337 -21.18 2.09 -3.49
C GLY A 337 -20.00 1.68 -2.64
N ASP A 338 -19.79 0.39 -2.40
CA ASP A 338 -18.59 -0.16 -1.73
C ASP A 338 -17.31 0.34 -2.42
N ALA A 339 -17.23 0.18 -3.75
CA ALA A 339 -16.05 0.60 -4.50
C ALA A 339 -15.91 2.13 -4.58
N VAL A 340 -17.03 2.87 -4.62
CA VAL A 340 -17.01 4.35 -4.59
C VAL A 340 -16.53 4.86 -3.24
N LEU A 341 -17.03 4.31 -2.14
CA LEU A 341 -16.63 4.70 -0.78
C LEU A 341 -15.17 4.33 -0.50
N ASP A 342 -14.74 3.11 -0.82
CA ASP A 342 -13.34 2.69 -0.67
C ASP A 342 -12.39 3.64 -1.39
N TYR A 343 -12.73 4.01 -2.63
CA TYR A 343 -11.95 4.97 -3.41
C TYR A 343 -11.95 6.37 -2.80
N LEU A 344 -13.12 6.93 -2.45
CA LEU A 344 -13.26 8.28 -1.88
C LEU A 344 -12.51 8.43 -0.55
N PHE A 345 -12.61 7.45 0.34
CA PHE A 345 -11.90 7.48 1.61
C PHE A 345 -10.39 7.30 1.41
N THR A 346 -9.97 6.41 0.51
CA THR A 346 -8.55 6.19 0.24
C THR A 346 -7.90 7.46 -0.33
N ILE A 347 -8.52 8.11 -1.31
CA ILE A 347 -7.99 9.36 -1.87
C ILE A 347 -8.04 10.52 -0.86
N TYR A 348 -9.07 10.58 -0.02
CA TYR A 348 -9.15 11.56 1.07
C TYR A 348 -7.98 11.39 2.04
N PHE A 349 -7.74 10.19 2.58
CA PHE A 349 -6.66 9.98 3.54
C PHE A 349 -5.28 10.18 2.92
N TYR A 350 -5.09 9.74 1.66
CA TYR A 350 -3.85 9.95 0.93
C TYR A 350 -3.53 11.45 0.77
N ASN A 351 -4.52 12.26 0.43
CA ASN A 351 -4.33 13.71 0.22
C ASN A 351 -4.25 14.49 1.54
N GLN A 352 -5.03 14.08 2.54
CA GLN A 352 -5.12 14.77 3.83
C GLN A 352 -3.86 14.54 4.69
N TYR A 353 -3.20 13.39 4.53
CA TYR A 353 -2.00 13.03 5.27
C TYR A 353 -0.86 12.60 4.33
N PRO A 354 -0.17 13.55 3.64
CA PRO A 354 0.89 13.21 2.67
C PRO A 354 2.12 12.53 3.27
N GLU A 355 2.39 12.76 4.56
CA GLU A 355 3.50 12.12 5.30
C GLU A 355 3.07 10.82 6.00
N CYS A 356 1.86 10.34 5.74
CA CYS A 356 1.33 9.12 6.30
C CYS A 356 2.14 7.92 5.83
N THR A 357 2.57 7.06 6.76
CA THR A 357 3.18 5.78 6.39
C THR A 357 2.14 4.88 5.69
N PRO A 358 2.57 3.95 4.82
CA PRO A 358 1.66 3.02 4.16
C PRO A 358 0.83 2.19 5.14
N GLU A 359 1.42 1.81 6.27
CA GLU A 359 0.72 1.07 7.33
C GLU A 359 -0.39 1.92 7.94
N LEU A 360 -0.11 3.18 8.25
CA LEU A 360 -1.09 4.10 8.82
C LEU A 360 -2.23 4.40 7.84
N LEU A 361 -1.94 4.54 6.54
CA LEU A 361 -2.97 4.73 5.52
C LEU A 361 -3.92 3.52 5.45
N THR A 362 -3.34 2.32 5.53
CA THR A 362 -4.12 1.07 5.58
C THR A 362 -4.96 0.99 6.84
N ASP A 363 -4.43 1.42 7.98
CA ASP A 363 -5.16 1.43 9.25
C ASP A 363 -6.32 2.43 9.21
N LEU A 364 -6.07 3.68 8.79
CA LEU A 364 -7.10 4.72 8.63
C LEU A 364 -8.24 4.27 7.72
N ARG A 365 -7.89 3.65 6.58
CA ARG A 365 -8.84 3.05 5.66
C ARG A 365 -9.65 1.97 6.36
N SER A 366 -9.00 0.99 6.98
CA SER A 366 -9.69 -0.13 7.63
C SER A 366 -10.56 0.28 8.84
N ALA A 367 -10.20 1.36 9.52
CA ALA A 367 -10.94 1.91 10.64
C ALA A 367 -12.14 2.79 10.24
N SER A 368 -12.17 3.28 9.00
CA SER A 368 -13.22 4.21 8.50
C SER A 368 -14.12 3.56 7.45
N VAL A 369 -13.57 2.65 6.63
CA VAL A 369 -14.24 1.91 5.56
C VAL A 369 -14.39 0.46 6.02
N ASN A 370 -15.35 0.23 6.92
CA ASN A 370 -15.76 -1.13 7.26
C ASN A 370 -17.24 -1.20 7.60
N ASN A 371 -17.82 -2.38 7.37
CA ASN A 371 -19.25 -2.61 7.54
C ASN A 371 -19.75 -2.32 8.96
N ASN A 372 -18.94 -2.53 10.00
CA ASN A 372 -19.36 -2.23 11.39
C ASN A 372 -19.46 -0.72 11.61
N CYS A 373 -18.49 0.05 11.13
CA CYS A 373 -18.51 1.51 11.16
C CYS A 373 -19.75 2.09 10.44
N TYR A 374 -20.05 1.54 9.26
CA TYR A 374 -21.24 1.89 8.50
C TYR A 374 -22.52 1.50 9.22
N ALA A 375 -22.58 0.30 9.81
CA ALA A 375 -23.71 -0.14 10.59
C ALA A 375 -23.96 0.77 11.80
N HIS A 376 -22.90 1.19 12.49
CA HIS A 376 -22.98 2.13 13.61
C HIS A 376 -23.53 3.49 13.15
N ALA A 377 -23.00 4.04 12.06
CA ALA A 377 -23.47 5.29 11.49
C ALA A 377 -24.94 5.22 11.06
N ALA A 378 -25.36 4.12 10.44
CA ALA A 378 -26.74 3.88 10.05
C ALA A 378 -27.68 3.81 11.26
N ALA A 379 -27.27 3.12 12.33
CA ALA A 379 -28.03 3.05 13.57
C ALA A 379 -28.14 4.43 14.26
N LYS A 380 -27.03 5.17 14.33
CA LYS A 380 -26.94 6.54 14.86
C LYS A 380 -27.86 7.50 14.10
N ALA A 381 -27.91 7.38 12.78
CA ALA A 381 -28.78 8.18 11.91
C ALA A 381 -30.25 7.72 11.91
N GLY A 382 -30.58 6.60 12.55
CA GLY A 382 -31.94 6.04 12.60
C GLY A 382 -32.39 5.35 11.30
N LEU A 383 -31.47 5.05 10.38
CA LEU A 383 -31.76 4.39 9.09
C LEU A 383 -32.34 2.98 9.27
N ASN A 384 -32.06 2.33 10.40
CA ASN A 384 -32.61 1.03 10.77
C ASN A 384 -34.16 0.98 10.70
N LYS A 385 -34.84 2.10 10.91
CA LYS A 385 -36.32 2.20 10.87
C LYS A 385 -36.88 2.31 9.45
N HIS A 386 -36.02 2.59 8.47
CA HIS A 386 -36.40 2.88 7.08
C HIS A 386 -36.11 1.73 6.13
N ILE A 387 -35.47 0.65 6.60
CA ILE A 387 -35.13 -0.52 5.79
C ILE A 387 -36.39 -1.34 5.53
N LEU A 388 -36.67 -1.61 4.26
CA LEU A 388 -37.78 -2.44 3.82
C LEU A 388 -37.32 -3.89 3.79
N HIS A 389 -37.82 -4.71 4.74
CA HIS A 389 -37.49 -6.13 4.84
C HIS A 389 -38.68 -6.96 5.33
N SER A 390 -38.79 -8.21 4.85
CA SER A 390 -39.78 -9.19 5.33
C SER A 390 -39.16 -10.33 6.15
N SER A 391 -37.87 -10.24 6.47
CA SER A 391 -37.14 -11.31 7.17
C SER A 391 -37.39 -11.26 8.69
N LEU A 392 -38.02 -12.31 9.24
CA LEU A 392 -38.24 -12.48 10.67
C LEU A 392 -36.92 -12.60 11.46
N GLN A 393 -35.91 -13.25 10.88
CA GLN A 393 -34.59 -13.40 11.51
C GLN A 393 -33.88 -12.06 11.64
N LEU A 394 -33.93 -11.22 10.59
CA LEU A 394 -33.36 -9.88 10.61
C LEU A 394 -34.08 -9.01 11.64
N HIS A 395 -35.41 -9.06 11.66
CA HIS A 395 -36.22 -8.35 12.62
C HIS A 395 -35.86 -8.74 14.07
N GLY A 396 -35.77 -10.04 14.37
CA GLY A 396 -35.39 -10.53 15.69
C GLY A 396 -33.98 -10.12 16.12
N ARG A 397 -33.00 -10.12 15.19
CA ARG A 397 -31.64 -9.65 15.48
C ARG A 397 -31.59 -8.15 15.77
N MET A 398 -32.30 -7.36 14.97
CA MET A 398 -32.41 -5.92 15.20
C MET A 398 -33.06 -5.64 16.55
N ALA A 399 -34.23 -6.24 16.82
CA ALA A 399 -34.94 -6.10 18.09
C ALA A 399 -34.05 -6.49 19.28
N TYR A 400 -33.44 -7.67 19.24
CA TYR A 400 -32.52 -8.13 20.28
C TYR A 400 -31.39 -7.13 20.54
N TYR A 401 -30.77 -6.58 19.49
CA TYR A 401 -29.66 -5.65 19.66
C TYR A 401 -30.14 -4.33 20.26
N PHE A 402 -31.18 -3.70 19.71
CA PHE A 402 -31.67 -2.40 20.18
C PHE A 402 -32.35 -2.48 21.56
N GLU A 403 -32.88 -3.64 21.96
CA GLU A 403 -33.47 -3.85 23.29
C GLU A 403 -32.43 -4.13 24.37
N ASN A 404 -31.38 -4.90 24.07
CA ASN A 404 -30.35 -5.28 25.05
C ASN A 404 -29.19 -4.28 25.12
N PHE A 405 -28.88 -3.61 24.03
CA PHE A 405 -27.80 -2.62 23.95
C PHE A 405 -28.40 -1.21 23.83
N LYS A 406 -29.22 -0.81 24.82
CA LYS A 406 -29.81 0.54 24.97
C LYS A 406 -28.77 1.66 25.18
N GLN A 407 -27.52 1.43 24.85
CA GLN A 407 -26.55 2.52 24.82
C GLN A 407 -26.98 3.49 23.72
N PRO A 408 -26.99 4.81 24.00
CA PRO A 408 -27.15 5.77 22.93
C PRO A 408 -25.98 5.54 21.95
N PHE A 409 -26.24 5.53 20.63
CA PHE A 409 -25.20 5.48 19.60
C PHE A 409 -24.44 6.83 19.61
N THR A 410 -23.67 7.05 20.67
CA THR A 410 -22.88 8.23 20.95
C THR A 410 -21.42 7.88 20.78
N GLY A 411 -20.67 8.74 20.10
CA GLY A 411 -19.25 8.54 19.84
C GLY A 411 -18.92 8.46 18.35
N PRO A 412 -17.62 8.23 18.03
CA PRO A 412 -17.14 8.07 16.67
C PRO A 412 -17.72 6.81 16.03
N SER A 413 -18.05 6.89 14.75
CA SER A 413 -18.43 5.71 13.96
C SER A 413 -17.20 4.93 13.48
N HIS A 414 -15.98 5.36 13.79
CA HIS A 414 -14.72 4.71 13.42
C HIS A 414 -14.11 3.91 14.59
N GLY A 415 -13.20 3.00 14.26
CA GLY A 415 -12.48 2.19 15.24
C GLY A 415 -13.05 0.77 15.40
N TRP A 416 -12.31 -0.09 16.12
CA TRP A 416 -12.64 -1.52 16.16
C TRP A 416 -13.89 -1.86 17.00
N GLU A 417 -14.26 -1.00 17.96
CA GLU A 417 -15.44 -1.15 18.82
C GLU A 417 -16.74 -0.69 18.13
N ALA A 418 -16.64 0.21 17.15
CA ALA A 418 -17.79 0.82 16.49
C ALA A 418 -18.64 -0.23 15.76
N GLY A 419 -19.93 -0.29 16.10
CA GLY A 419 -20.94 -1.12 15.42
C GLY A 419 -20.78 -2.63 15.58
N ILE A 420 -19.99 -3.06 16.55
CA ILE A 420 -19.85 -4.45 16.92
C ILE A 420 -21.23 -5.10 17.21
N GLY A 421 -21.50 -6.23 16.56
CA GLY A 421 -22.72 -7.02 16.74
C GLY A 421 -23.96 -6.47 16.02
N LEU A 422 -23.85 -5.33 15.34
CA LEU A 422 -24.94 -4.82 14.49
C LEU A 422 -25.15 -5.70 13.26
N PRO A 423 -26.39 -5.80 12.74
CA PRO A 423 -26.64 -6.52 11.50
C PRO A 423 -25.91 -5.90 10.31
N LYS A 424 -25.24 -6.74 9.53
CA LYS A 424 -24.49 -6.31 8.33
C LYS A 424 -25.29 -5.44 7.36
N VAL A 425 -26.58 -5.76 7.23
CA VAL A 425 -27.55 -5.03 6.39
C VAL A 425 -27.53 -3.52 6.64
N LEU A 426 -27.22 -3.06 7.86
CA LEU A 426 -27.12 -1.63 8.16
C LEU A 426 -25.92 -0.98 7.44
N GLY A 427 -24.78 -1.69 7.36
CA GLY A 427 -23.62 -1.25 6.61
C GLY A 427 -23.86 -1.32 5.10
N ASP A 428 -24.44 -2.43 4.63
CA ASP A 428 -24.78 -2.62 3.21
C ASP A 428 -25.72 -1.50 2.71
N VAL A 429 -26.62 -1.02 3.58
CA VAL A 429 -27.52 0.11 3.26
C VAL A 429 -26.76 1.41 3.06
N ILE A 430 -25.74 1.73 3.88
CA ILE A 430 -24.90 2.92 3.68
C ILE A 430 -24.19 2.86 2.33
N GLU A 431 -23.60 1.71 2.00
CA GLU A 431 -22.94 1.48 0.72
C GLU A 431 -23.95 1.65 -0.43
N SER A 432 -25.13 1.04 -0.32
CA SER A 432 -26.16 1.17 -1.35
C SER A 432 -26.70 2.60 -1.51
N LEU A 433 -26.78 3.38 -0.44
CA LEU A 433 -27.16 4.80 -0.48
C LEU A 433 -26.08 5.64 -1.16
N ALA A 434 -24.80 5.36 -0.88
CA ALA A 434 -23.69 5.97 -1.61
C ALA A 434 -23.78 5.66 -3.11
N GLY A 435 -24.03 4.40 -3.47
CA GLY A 435 -24.26 3.98 -4.85
C GLY A 435 -25.46 4.67 -5.50
N ALA A 436 -26.57 4.83 -4.76
CA ALA A 436 -27.77 5.52 -5.23
C ALA A 436 -27.50 7.01 -5.52
N ILE A 437 -26.87 7.72 -4.57
CA ILE A 437 -26.52 9.14 -4.73
C ILE A 437 -25.55 9.30 -5.89
N TYR A 438 -24.55 8.42 -6.00
CA TYR A 438 -23.56 8.45 -7.08
C TYR A 438 -24.22 8.33 -8.47
N LEU A 439 -25.27 7.52 -8.60
CA LEU A 439 -26.01 7.40 -9.85
C LEU A 439 -26.93 8.60 -10.12
N ASP A 440 -27.65 9.06 -9.10
CA ASP A 440 -28.59 10.19 -9.20
C ASP A 440 -27.87 11.52 -9.50
N SER A 441 -26.67 11.69 -8.95
CA SER A 441 -25.81 12.85 -9.15
C SER A 441 -25.08 12.86 -10.50
N LYS A 442 -25.26 11.81 -11.33
CA LYS A 442 -24.51 11.58 -12.58
C LYS A 442 -23.01 11.42 -12.34
N TYR A 443 -22.65 10.51 -11.45
CA TYR A 443 -21.26 10.14 -11.14
C TYR A 443 -20.46 11.25 -10.44
N ASP A 444 -21.15 12.19 -9.76
CA ASP A 444 -20.51 13.26 -8.99
C ASP A 444 -20.05 12.73 -7.62
N LYS A 445 -18.74 12.55 -7.49
CA LYS A 445 -18.07 12.05 -6.29
C LYS A 445 -18.10 13.05 -5.12
N GLU A 446 -18.10 14.35 -5.39
CA GLU A 446 -18.10 15.38 -4.35
C GLU A 446 -19.44 15.40 -3.61
N VAL A 447 -20.53 15.19 -4.36
CA VAL A 447 -21.87 15.05 -3.77
C VAL A 447 -21.97 13.82 -2.87
N VAL A 448 -21.44 12.68 -3.32
CA VAL A 448 -21.39 11.45 -2.51
C VAL A 448 -20.56 11.67 -1.26
N TRP A 449 -19.36 12.24 -1.41
CA TRP A 449 -18.46 12.53 -0.31
C TRP A 449 -19.13 13.42 0.74
N LYS A 450 -19.76 14.54 0.32
CA LYS A 450 -20.46 15.46 1.23
C LYS A 450 -21.56 14.75 2.03
N SER A 451 -22.39 13.96 1.37
CA SER A 451 -23.48 13.22 2.01
C SER A 451 -22.97 12.15 2.98
N MET A 452 -22.00 11.35 2.55
CA MET A 452 -21.48 10.23 3.34
C MET A 452 -20.63 10.71 4.51
N LYS A 453 -19.84 11.77 4.32
CA LYS A 453 -19.07 12.41 5.39
C LYS A 453 -19.98 12.90 6.52
N GLN A 454 -21.11 13.54 6.19
CA GLN A 454 -22.08 13.98 7.18
C GLN A 454 -22.60 12.83 8.06
N LEU A 455 -22.82 11.64 7.48
CA LEU A 455 -23.27 10.47 8.21
C LEU A 455 -22.16 9.80 9.04
N LEU A 456 -20.94 9.82 8.53
CA LEU A 456 -19.81 9.06 9.08
C LEU A 456 -18.97 9.86 10.09
N GLU A 457 -19.20 11.17 10.21
CA GLU A 457 -18.47 12.01 11.16
C GLU A 457 -18.70 11.63 12.65
N PRO A 458 -17.65 11.76 13.48
CA PRO A 458 -16.27 12.11 13.13
C PRO A 458 -15.52 10.96 12.44
N LEU A 459 -14.66 11.28 11.47
CA LEU A 459 -13.78 10.31 10.78
C LEU A 459 -12.52 10.01 11.60
N ALA A 460 -11.85 8.89 11.30
CA ALA A 460 -10.58 8.55 11.95
C ALA A 460 -9.46 9.53 11.55
N THR A 461 -8.61 9.86 12.52
CA THR A 461 -7.37 10.61 12.31
C THR A 461 -6.18 9.77 12.77
N PRO A 462 -4.93 10.11 12.38
CA PRO A 462 -3.73 9.45 12.87
C PRO A 462 -3.67 9.32 14.40
N GLU A 463 -4.25 10.27 15.12
CA GLU A 463 -4.28 10.30 16.59
C GLU A 463 -5.41 9.44 17.18
N THR A 464 -6.52 9.26 16.45
CA THR A 464 -7.71 8.53 16.95
C THR A 464 -7.84 7.11 16.44
N VAL A 465 -7.02 6.70 15.46
CA VAL A 465 -7.13 5.38 14.83
C VAL A 465 -6.73 4.26 15.80
N GLU A 466 -7.73 3.62 16.40
CA GLU A 466 -7.49 2.42 17.20
C GLU A 466 -7.29 1.19 16.30
N ARG A 467 -6.10 0.58 16.40
CA ARG A 467 -5.77 -0.66 15.70
C ARG A 467 -6.54 -1.85 16.28
N ASP A 468 -6.84 -2.82 15.41
CA ASP A 468 -7.49 -4.07 15.81
C ASP A 468 -6.66 -4.80 16.89
N PRO A 469 -7.23 -5.08 18.08
CA PRO A 469 -6.49 -5.73 19.17
C PRO A 469 -5.90 -7.10 18.79
N VAL A 470 -6.54 -7.83 17.86
CA VAL A 470 -6.03 -9.13 17.39
C VAL A 470 -4.77 -8.93 16.55
N LYS A 471 -4.75 -7.93 15.67
CA LYS A 471 -3.55 -7.60 14.87
C LYS A 471 -2.42 -7.13 15.77
N LEU A 472 -2.71 -6.25 16.74
CA LEU A 472 -1.72 -5.78 17.71
C LEU A 472 -1.11 -6.92 18.52
N LEU A 473 -1.91 -7.88 18.97
CA LEU A 473 -1.41 -9.06 19.68
C LEU A 473 -0.57 -9.94 18.76
N GLN A 474 -0.99 -10.16 17.52
CA GLN A 474 -0.21 -10.93 16.53
C GLN A 474 1.14 -10.29 16.22
N GLU A 475 1.18 -8.97 16.03
CA GLU A 475 2.42 -8.22 15.80
C GLU A 475 3.33 -8.28 17.04
N PHE A 476 2.77 -8.12 18.24
CA PHE A 476 3.51 -8.24 19.50
C PHE A 476 4.16 -9.63 19.63
N CYS A 477 3.39 -10.68 19.36
CA CYS A 477 3.90 -12.06 19.38
C CYS A 477 4.96 -12.30 18.30
N ALA A 478 4.73 -11.84 17.07
CA ALA A 478 5.65 -12.05 15.95
C ALA A 478 7.02 -11.40 16.21
N ARG A 479 7.05 -10.16 16.73
CA ARG A 479 8.31 -9.46 17.07
C ARG A 479 9.14 -10.19 18.11
N ARG A 480 8.50 -10.91 19.02
CA ARG A 480 9.14 -11.63 20.13
C ARG A 480 9.20 -13.14 19.91
N SER A 481 8.81 -13.64 18.73
CA SER A 481 8.75 -15.07 18.38
C SER A 481 7.87 -15.91 19.33
N TYR A 482 6.79 -15.32 19.85
CA TYR A 482 5.81 -16.01 20.70
C TYR A 482 4.71 -16.69 19.89
N SER A 483 4.17 -17.78 20.43
CA SER A 483 3.00 -18.44 19.86
C SER A 483 1.72 -17.93 20.52
N SER A 484 0.71 -17.60 19.71
CA SER A 484 -0.62 -17.20 20.17
C SER A 484 -1.68 -18.17 19.68
N SER A 485 -2.63 -18.55 20.54
CA SER A 485 -3.75 -19.42 20.19
C SER A 485 -5.07 -18.86 20.71
N TYR A 486 -6.19 -19.36 20.18
CA TYR A 486 -7.53 -18.95 20.61
C TYR A 486 -8.45 -20.16 20.73
N THR A 487 -8.98 -20.38 21.93
CA THR A 487 -9.96 -21.42 22.21
C THR A 487 -11.36 -20.80 22.32
N LYS A 488 -12.36 -21.40 21.67
CA LYS A 488 -13.70 -20.80 21.54
C LYS A 488 -14.75 -21.71 22.17
N ALA A 489 -15.62 -21.12 22.98
CA ALA A 489 -16.80 -21.76 23.54
C ALA A 489 -18.06 -20.95 23.18
N HIS A 490 -19.18 -21.62 23.03
CA HIS A 490 -20.48 -20.97 22.80
C HIS A 490 -21.52 -21.67 23.68
N LYS A 491 -22.12 -20.93 24.60
CA LYS A 491 -23.17 -21.40 25.50
C LYS A 491 -24.23 -20.32 25.64
N ASP A 492 -25.50 -20.71 25.53
CA ASP A 492 -26.66 -19.86 25.80
C ASP A 492 -26.67 -18.50 25.07
N GLY A 493 -26.24 -18.50 23.79
CA GLY A 493 -26.23 -17.29 22.94
C GLY A 493 -25.06 -16.35 23.19
N VAL A 494 -24.22 -16.61 24.19
CA VAL A 494 -22.99 -15.86 24.48
C VAL A 494 -21.77 -16.64 23.97
N SER A 495 -20.90 -15.97 23.23
CA SER A 495 -19.62 -16.53 22.80
C SER A 495 -18.55 -16.17 23.82
N SER A 496 -17.78 -17.16 24.27
CA SER A 496 -16.61 -16.96 25.11
C SER A 496 -15.36 -17.35 24.33
N VAL A 497 -14.32 -16.51 24.39
CA VAL A 497 -13.03 -16.78 23.76
C VAL A 497 -11.94 -16.66 24.81
N VAL A 498 -11.10 -17.68 24.86
CA VAL A 498 -9.85 -17.68 25.62
C VAL A 498 -8.73 -17.39 24.64
N ALA A 499 -8.05 -16.26 24.81
CA ALA A 499 -6.80 -15.96 24.13
C ALA A 499 -5.65 -16.49 24.98
N GLU A 500 -4.67 -17.14 24.35
CA GLU A 500 -3.50 -17.70 25.04
C GLU A 500 -2.21 -17.32 24.30
N VAL A 501 -1.17 -16.95 25.04
CA VAL A 501 0.18 -16.68 24.51
C VAL A 501 1.20 -17.42 25.37
N GLN A 502 2.10 -18.17 24.74
CA GLN A 502 3.22 -18.82 25.42
C GLN A 502 4.47 -17.96 25.36
N VAL A 503 5.02 -17.65 26.53
CA VAL A 503 6.26 -16.89 26.71
C VAL A 503 7.20 -17.71 27.58
N GLU A 504 8.32 -18.16 27.02
CA GLU A 504 9.41 -18.84 27.77
C GLU A 504 8.94 -19.97 28.72
N GLY A 505 7.95 -20.76 28.28
CA GLY A 505 7.38 -21.87 29.06
C GLY A 505 6.24 -21.50 30.01
N THR A 506 5.88 -20.22 30.12
CA THR A 506 4.71 -19.73 30.86
C THR A 506 3.58 -19.41 29.90
N THR A 507 2.37 -19.89 30.19
CA THR A 507 1.17 -19.60 29.38
C THR A 507 0.38 -18.46 30.03
N TYR A 508 0.24 -17.36 29.30
CA TYR A 508 -0.61 -16.24 29.67
C TYR A 508 -1.95 -16.38 28.96
N THR A 509 -3.05 -16.23 29.71
CA THR A 509 -4.39 -16.36 29.14
C THR A 509 -5.28 -15.20 29.55
N ALA A 510 -6.21 -14.83 28.68
CA ALA A 510 -7.32 -13.93 29.01
C ALA A 510 -8.60 -14.51 28.42
N THR A 511 -9.66 -14.53 29.22
CA THR A 511 -10.97 -15.03 28.80
C THR A 511 -11.95 -13.88 28.78
N GLU A 512 -12.56 -13.64 27.63
CA GLU A 512 -13.60 -12.64 27.48
C GLU A 512 -14.84 -13.23 26.83
N THR A 513 -15.97 -12.56 27.05
CA THR A 513 -17.27 -12.94 26.48
C THR A 513 -17.80 -11.84 25.58
N GLY A 514 -18.61 -12.22 24.61
CA GLY A 514 -19.20 -11.28 23.67
C GLY A 514 -20.42 -11.85 22.96
N PRO A 515 -21.20 -11.00 22.28
CA PRO A 515 -22.40 -11.40 21.54
C PRO A 515 -22.07 -12.38 20.41
N ASP A 516 -20.86 -12.29 19.84
CA ASP A 516 -20.37 -13.23 18.84
C ASP A 516 -18.89 -13.59 19.05
N LYS A 517 -18.43 -14.60 18.31
CA LYS A 517 -17.06 -15.13 18.40
C LYS A 517 -15.98 -14.13 17.98
N ILE A 518 -16.32 -13.19 17.10
CA ILE A 518 -15.37 -12.17 16.61
C ILE A 518 -15.14 -11.14 17.71
N VAL A 519 -16.21 -10.68 18.33
CA VAL A 519 -16.18 -9.68 19.42
C VAL A 519 -15.47 -10.24 20.64
N ALA A 520 -15.86 -11.43 21.08
CA ALA A 520 -15.21 -12.10 22.21
C ALA A 520 -13.71 -12.30 21.95
N LYS A 521 -13.31 -12.59 20.70
CA LYS A 521 -11.90 -12.71 20.32
C LYS A 521 -11.16 -11.39 20.42
N LYS A 522 -11.75 -10.27 19.95
CA LYS A 522 -11.12 -8.95 20.03
C LYS A 522 -10.96 -8.48 21.48
N LEU A 523 -11.99 -8.66 22.31
CA LEU A 523 -11.93 -8.37 23.75
C LEU A 523 -10.84 -9.20 24.44
N ALA A 524 -10.82 -10.51 24.20
CA ALA A 524 -9.82 -11.40 24.79
C ALA A 524 -8.40 -11.00 24.36
N ALA A 525 -8.21 -10.61 23.09
CA ALA A 525 -6.92 -10.14 22.59
C ALA A 525 -6.50 -8.81 23.24
N LYS A 526 -7.42 -7.84 23.41
CA LYS A 526 -7.15 -6.56 24.09
C LYS A 526 -6.74 -6.79 25.55
N SER A 527 -7.51 -7.59 26.26
CA SER A 527 -7.28 -7.95 27.67
C SER A 527 -5.91 -8.62 27.83
N LEU A 528 -5.61 -9.63 27.00
CA LEU A 528 -4.33 -10.33 27.04
C LEU A 528 -3.15 -9.42 26.69
N LEU A 529 -3.28 -8.58 25.66
CA LEU A 529 -2.23 -7.66 25.25
C LEU A 529 -1.88 -6.67 26.36
N ASN A 530 -2.88 -6.12 27.06
CA ASN A 530 -2.67 -5.22 28.18
C ASN A 530 -1.95 -5.92 29.34
N ASN A 531 -2.36 -7.16 29.66
CA ASN A 531 -1.70 -7.97 30.69
C ASN A 531 -0.24 -8.25 30.31
N LEU A 532 0.03 -8.62 29.05
CA LEU A 532 1.39 -8.89 28.57
C LEU A 532 2.29 -7.65 28.63
N LYS A 533 1.80 -6.48 28.19
CA LYS A 533 2.55 -5.21 28.26
C LYS A 533 2.88 -4.79 29.69
N ALA A 534 2.04 -5.13 30.66
CA ALA A 534 2.28 -4.83 32.07
C ALA A 534 3.35 -5.74 32.70
N ILE A 535 3.53 -6.95 32.16
CA ILE A 535 4.41 -7.98 32.74
C ILE A 535 5.75 -8.04 32.01
N VAL A 536 5.74 -7.85 30.69
CA VAL A 536 6.90 -7.91 29.80
C VAL A 536 6.96 -6.59 29.01
N PRO A 537 7.63 -5.55 29.53
CA PRO A 537 7.73 -4.26 28.85
C PRO A 537 8.34 -4.34 27.43
#